data_AF-A0AAW1LJU1-F1
#
_entry.id   AF-A0AAW1LJU1-F1
#
_cell.length_a   1.000
_cell.length_b   1.000
_cell.length_c   1.000
_cell.angle_alpha   90.00
_cell.angle_beta   90.00
_cell.angle_gamma   90.00
#
_symmetry.space_group_name_H-M   'P 1'
#
loop_
_entity.id
_entity.type
_entity.pdbx_description
1 polymer ?
#
loop_
_entity_poly.entity_id
_entity_poly.type
_entity_poly.pdbx_seq_one_letter_code
_entity_poly.pdbx_strand_id
1 'polypeptide(L)' 'MIEAGGEGSLKIEQCPAACNYRCSKTHHQKPCMFYCKICCTKCHCVPSGFYGHREECPCYDNWKTQEGAPKCP' A
#
# COMPACT_ATOMS: atom_id res chain seq x y z
N MET A 1 -18.34 -4.77 8.85
CA MET A 1 -17.64 -3.47 8.93
C MET A 1 -16.28 -3.69 8.28
N ILE A 2 -16.15 -3.44 6.97
CA ILE A 2 -14.82 -3.36 6.35
C ILE A 2 -14.54 -1.87 6.28
N GLU A 3 -13.80 -1.38 7.26
CA GLU A 3 -13.42 0.03 7.34
C GLU A 3 -12.63 0.38 6.09
N ALA A 4 -13.11 1.38 5.35
CA ALA A 4 -12.35 2.02 4.29
C ALA A 4 -11.08 2.61 4.93
N GLY A 5 -9.92 2.02 4.64
CA GLY A 5 -8.64 2.37 5.24
C GLY A 5 -8.17 3.73 4.75
N GLY A 6 -8.63 4.81 5.40
CA GLY A 6 -8.11 6.15 5.17
C GLY A 6 -6.68 6.31 5.69
N GLU A 7 -5.98 7.35 5.25
CA GLU A 7 -4.63 7.67 5.70
C GLU A 7 -4.46 7.72 7.21
N GLY A 8 -3.39 7.11 7.71
CA GLY A 8 -3.05 7.11 9.14
C GLY A 8 -3.87 6.16 10.00
N SER A 9 -4.77 5.37 9.42
CA SER A 9 -5.56 4.36 10.16
C SER A 9 -4.79 3.08 10.49
N LEU A 10 -3.66 2.82 9.82
CA LEU A 10 -2.88 1.59 9.96
C LEU A 10 -1.67 1.76 10.90
N LYS A 11 -1.57 0.90 11.92
CA LYS A 11 -0.34 0.76 12.71
C LYS A 11 0.72 0.00 11.91
N ILE A 12 2.00 0.26 12.17
CA ILE A 12 3.13 -0.43 11.52
C ILE A 12 3.02 -1.97 11.61
N GLU A 13 2.53 -2.47 12.75
CA GLU A 13 2.32 -3.90 12.99
C GLU A 13 1.23 -4.52 12.10
N GLN A 14 0.30 -3.72 11.59
CA GLN A 14 -0.80 -4.14 10.72
C GLN A 14 -0.41 -4.09 9.23
N CYS A 15 0.68 -3.40 8.88
CA CYS A 15 1.20 -3.32 7.50
C CYS A 15 1.42 -4.68 6.84
N PRO A 16 2.01 -5.71 7.49
CA PRO A 16 2.22 -7.01 6.86
C PRO A 16 0.92 -7.68 6.41
N ALA A 17 -0.15 -7.58 7.21
CA ALA A 17 -1.45 -8.17 6.89
C ALA A 17 -2.14 -7.41 5.76
N ALA A 18 -2.16 -6.08 5.82
CA ALA A 18 -2.75 -5.24 4.76
C ALA A 18 -2.02 -5.40 3.42
N CYS A 19 -0.69 -5.43 3.44
CA CYS A 19 0.12 -5.68 2.25
C CYS A 19 -0.07 -7.09 1.69
N ASN A 20 -0.24 -8.11 2.55
CA ASN A 20 -0.55 -9.46 2.09
C ASN A 20 -1.85 -9.49 1.29
N TYR A 21 -2.89 -8.79 1.77
CA TYR A 21 -4.14 -8.67 1.03
C TYR A 21 -3.91 -7.96 -0.31
N ARG A 22 -3.33 -6.75 -0.29
CA ARG A 22 -3.03 -5.94 -1.49
C ARG A 22 -2.25 -6.72 -2.56
N CYS A 23 -1.25 -7.49 -2.14
CA CYS A 23 -0.36 -8.25 -3.02
C CYS A 23 -0.83 -9.67 -3.34
N SER A 24 -1.98 -10.13 -2.83
CA SER A 24 -2.41 -11.53 -2.97
C SER A 24 -2.75 -11.95 -4.40
N LYS A 25 -3.14 -10.99 -5.27
CA LYS A 25 -3.53 -11.25 -6.66
C LYS A 25 -2.44 -10.97 -7.69
N THR A 26 -1.31 -10.38 -7.29
CA THR A 26 -0.20 -10.13 -8.23
C THR A 26 0.64 -11.37 -8.47
N HIS A 27 1.16 -11.53 -9.69
CA HIS A 27 2.18 -12.53 -10.01
C HIS A 27 3.54 -12.17 -9.40
N HIS A 28 3.76 -10.90 -9.07
CA HIS A 28 5.01 -10.38 -8.51
C HIS A 28 4.91 -10.19 -6.99
N GLN A 29 4.55 -11.25 -6.26
CA GLN A 29 4.28 -11.18 -4.82
C GLN A 29 5.45 -10.64 -4.00
N LYS A 30 6.68 -11.12 -4.26
CA LYS A 30 7.88 -10.71 -3.52
C LYS A 30 8.17 -9.20 -3.63
N PRO A 31 8.32 -8.61 -4.83
CA PRO A 31 8.55 -7.18 -4.94
C PRO A 31 7.34 -6.36 -4.49
N CYS A 32 6.11 -6.81 -4.74
CA CYS A 32 4.91 -6.12 -4.24
C CYS A 32 4.93 -6.00 -2.72
N MET A 33 5.18 -7.11 -2.01
CA MET A 33 5.24 -7.09 -0.54
C MET A 33 6.37 -6.21 -0.02
N PHE A 34 7.51 -6.20 -0.69
CA PHE A 34 8.65 -5.35 -0.31
C PHE A 34 8.29 -3.87 -0.40
N TYR A 35 7.81 -3.40 -1.56
CA TYR A 35 7.45 -2.00 -1.74
C TYR A 35 6.24 -1.61 -0.90
N CYS A 36 5.20 -2.46 -0.82
CA CYS A 36 4.03 -2.18 0.00
C CYS A 36 4.40 -1.95 1.47
N LYS A 37 5.27 -2.79 2.05
CA LYS A 37 5.69 -2.63 3.45
C LYS A 37 6.41 -1.30 3.67
N ILE A 38 7.29 -0.91 2.75
CA ILE A 38 8.01 0.36 2.81
C ILE A 38 7.04 1.55 2.71
N CYS A 39 6.04 1.46 1.83
CA CYS A 39 5.01 2.50 1.68
C CYS A 39 4.10 2.58 2.91
N CYS A 40 3.71 1.43 3.47
CA CYS A 40 2.89 1.38 4.67
C CYS A 40 3.64 1.89 5.91
N THR A 41 4.92 1.57 6.10
CA THR A 41 5.69 2.14 7.22
C THR A 41 5.93 3.65 7.07
N LYS A 42 5.92 4.18 5.84
CA LYS A 42 6.07 5.62 5.61
C LYS A 42 4.77 6.38 5.77
N CYS A 43 3.68 5.85 5.22
CA CYS A 43 2.40 6.54 5.06
C CYS A 43 1.32 6.04 6.03
N HIS A 44 1.58 4.94 6.74
CA HIS A 44 0.65 4.35 7.71
C HIS A 44 -0.73 4.08 7.09
N CYS A 45 -0.72 3.67 5.81
CA CYS A 45 -1.90 3.45 4.98
C CYS A 45 -1.59 2.41 3.90
N VAL A 46 -2.56 1.56 3.59
CA VAL A 46 -2.55 0.65 2.44
C VAL A 46 -3.94 0.74 1.81
N PRO A 47 -4.03 1.11 0.52
CA PRO A 47 -5.33 1.31 -0.11
C PRO A 47 -6.09 0.01 -0.30
N SER A 48 -7.42 0.10 -0.31
CA SER A 48 -8.31 -1.05 -0.41
C SER A 48 -8.20 -1.78 -1.76
N GLY A 49 -8.67 -3.02 -1.79
CA GLY A 49 -8.58 -3.88 -2.97
C GLY A 49 -7.16 -4.34 -3.31
N PHE A 50 -7.02 -4.93 -4.50
CA PHE A 50 -5.75 -5.49 -5.01
C PHE A 50 -5.06 -4.55 -6.01
N TYR A 51 -5.85 -3.74 -6.70
CA TYR A 51 -5.44 -2.82 -7.75
C TYR A 51 -6.24 -1.52 -7.62
N GLY A 52 -5.62 -0.37 -7.88
CA GLY A 52 -6.29 0.94 -7.81
C GLY A 52 -6.51 1.44 -6.38
N HIS A 53 -7.52 2.30 -6.21
CA HIS A 53 -7.92 2.91 -4.93
C HIS A 53 -6.82 3.69 -4.22
N ARG A 54 -5.80 4.12 -4.96
CA ARG A 54 -4.64 4.80 -4.39
C ARG A 54 -5.01 6.18 -3.83
N GLU A 55 -6.09 6.76 -4.33
CA GLU A 55 -6.72 7.98 -3.83
C GLU A 55 -7.20 7.89 -2.37
N GLU A 56 -7.37 6.68 -1.81
CA GLU A 56 -7.64 6.49 -0.38
C GLU A 56 -6.43 6.81 0.49
N CYS A 57 -5.23 6.67 -0.07
CA CYS A 57 -3.95 6.92 0.57
C CYS A 57 -3.07 7.89 -0.24
N PRO A 58 -3.35 9.20 -0.29
CA PRO A 58 -2.55 10.22 -0.97
C PRO A 58 -1.01 10.12 -0.83
N CYS A 59 -0.47 9.83 0.34
CA CYS A 59 0.96 9.62 0.60
C CYS A 59 1.48 8.38 -0.13
N TYR A 60 0.70 7.29 -0.15
CA TYR A 60 1.03 6.06 -0.85
C TYR A 60 1.03 6.28 -2.38
N ASP A 61 0.04 7.03 -2.88
CA ASP A 61 -0.08 7.35 -4.31
C ASP A 61 0.99 8.33 -4.80
N ASN A 62 1.28 9.37 -4.01
CA ASN A 62 2.26 10.39 -4.35
C ASN A 62 3.70 9.92 -4.21
N TRP A 63 3.94 8.73 -3.65
CA TRP A 63 5.31 8.22 -3.52
C TRP A 63 5.82 7.65 -4.84
N LYS A 64 6.66 8.43 -5.51
CA LYS A 64 7.19 8.13 -6.85
C LYS A 64 8.69 7.83 -6.81
N THR A 65 9.17 7.12 -7.82
CA THR A 65 10.61 6.96 -8.10
C THR A 65 11.18 8.27 -8.64
N GLN A 66 12.51 8.37 -8.76
CA GLN A 66 13.16 9.54 -9.36
C GLN A 66 12.73 9.79 -10.82
N GLU A 67 12.30 8.73 -11.51
CA GLU A 67 11.79 8.77 -12.89
C GLU A 67 10.30 9.16 -12.97
N GLY A 68 9.64 9.38 -11.82
CA GLY A 68 8.24 9.79 -11.74
C GLY A 68 7.23 8.64 -11.79
N ALA A 69 7.68 7.39 -11.88
CA ALA A 69 6.81 6.22 -11.82
C ALA A 69 6.31 5.94 -10.38
N PRO A 70 5.11 5.38 -10.21
CA PRO A 70 4.60 5.01 -8.88
C PRO A 70 5.51 3.97 -8.22
N LYS A 71 5.99 4.27 -7.01
CA LYS A 71 6.87 3.37 -6.24
C LYS A 71 6.09 2.29 -5.50
N CYS A 72 4.85 2.59 -5.12
CA CYS A 72 4.00 1.72 -4.33
C CYS A 72 3.03 0.92 -5.21
N PRO A 73 2.72 -0.35 -4.85
CA PRO A 73 1.87 -1.23 -5.64
C PRO A 73 0.38 -0.85 -5.74
#